data_AF-A0A662RGK6-F1
#
_entry.id   AF-A0A662RGK6-F1
#
_cell.length_a   1.000
_cell.length_b   1.000
_cell.length_c   1.000
_cell.angle_alpha   90.00
_cell.angle_beta   90.00
_cell.angle_gamma   90.00
#
_symmetry.space_group_name_H-M   'P 1'
#
loop_
_entity.id
_entity.type
_entity.pdbx_description
1 polymer ?
#
loop_
_entity_poly.entity_id
_entity_poly.type
_entity_poly.pdbx_seq_one_letter_code
_entity_poly.pdbx_strand_id
1 'polypeptide(L)'
;MACLRIYQVRDGLPGPESWLIIRKEENGKKKYQFSNASPNTKMNRLAEMSCSRYWMERALEDAKGEAGMADYEVRGWLGWHHHMTMVMLAIQDVREILEVILPRRRRITGKDILEIVKQKQKARESARKSHHKRHHKRKKSRPN
;
A
#
# COMPACT_ATOMS: atom_id res chain seq x y z
N MET A 1 -11.70 -19.15 -12.07
CA MET A 1 -12.26 -18.29 -11.01
C MET A 1 -13.73 -18.07 -11.31
N ALA A 2 -14.59 -17.98 -10.30
CA ALA A 2 -16.01 -17.67 -10.45
C ALA A 2 -16.42 -16.52 -9.52
N CYS A 3 -17.38 -15.70 -9.95
CA CYS A 3 -17.95 -14.61 -9.17
C CYS A 3 -19.47 -14.71 -9.20
N LEU A 4 -20.11 -14.64 -8.03
CA LEU A 4 -21.55 -14.75 -7.88
C LEU A 4 -22.06 -13.58 -7.03
N ARG A 5 -23.25 -13.06 -7.35
CA ARG A 5 -23.98 -12.17 -6.44
C ARG A 5 -24.75 -13.02 -5.44
N ILE A 6 -24.58 -12.72 -4.16
CA ILE A 6 -25.21 -13.46 -3.07
C ILE A 6 -25.69 -12.50 -1.97
N TYR A 7 -26.59 -12.97 -1.13
CA TYR A 7 -26.90 -12.35 0.15
C TYR A 7 -26.12 -13.06 1.25
N GLN A 8 -25.38 -12.31 2.07
CA GLN A 8 -24.64 -12.91 3.18
C GLN A 8 -25.61 -13.27 4.30
N VAL A 9 -25.55 -14.46 4.88
CA VAL A 9 -26.30 -14.74 6.10
C VAL A 9 -25.48 -14.23 7.29
N ARG A 10 -26.08 -13.37 8.12
CA ARG A 10 -25.50 -12.87 9.37
C ARG A 10 -26.53 -13.05 10.47
N ASP A 11 -26.15 -13.76 11.54
CA ASP A 11 -27.02 -14.05 12.68
C ASP A 11 -28.38 -14.68 12.30
N GLY A 12 -28.38 -15.53 11.27
CA GLY A 12 -29.60 -16.20 10.76
C GLY A 12 -30.49 -15.33 9.87
N LEU A 13 -30.12 -14.06 9.62
CA LEU A 13 -30.87 -13.13 8.77
C LEU A 13 -30.13 -12.82 7.46
N PRO A 14 -30.86 -12.46 6.38
CA PRO A 14 -30.25 -11.99 5.14
C PRO A 14 -29.58 -10.63 5.38
N GLY A 15 -28.26 -10.64 5.32
CA GLY A 15 -27.40 -9.46 5.31
C GLY A 15 -27.25 -8.86 3.91
N PRO A 16 -26.31 -7.90 3.75
CA PRO A 16 -26.19 -7.12 2.52
C PRO A 16 -25.79 -7.97 1.32
N GLU A 17 -26.30 -7.59 0.15
CA GLU A 17 -25.95 -8.21 -1.12
C GLU A 17 -24.47 -7.94 -1.45
N SER A 18 -23.71 -8.98 -1.77
CA SER A 18 -22.27 -8.91 -1.99
C SER A 18 -21.80 -9.87 -3.08
N TRP A 19 -20.57 -9.67 -3.55
CA TRP A 19 -19.90 -10.61 -4.44
C TRP A 19 -19.28 -11.74 -3.64
N LEU A 20 -19.58 -12.98 -4.00
CA LEU A 20 -18.81 -14.17 -3.63
C LEU A 20 -17.79 -14.47 -4.74
N ILE A 21 -16.51 -14.35 -4.40
CA ILE A 21 -15.39 -14.67 -5.29
C ILE A 21 -14.84 -16.05 -4.90
N ILE A 22 -14.87 -16.98 -5.85
CA ILE A 22 -14.38 -18.35 -5.68
C ILE A 22 -13.15 -18.54 -6.57
N ARG A 23 -12.02 -18.86 -5.93
CA ARG A 23 -10.76 -19.15 -6.62
C ARG A 23 -10.33 -20.58 -6.32
N LYS A 24 -9.76 -21.24 -7.33
CA LYS A 24 -9.10 -22.54 -7.19
C LYS A 24 -7.60 -22.29 -7.30
N GLU A 25 -6.84 -22.73 -6.31
CA GLU A 25 -5.39 -22.70 -6.33
C GLU A 25 -4.84 -23.90 -7.10
N GLU A 26 -3.54 -23.86 -7.44
CA GLU A 26 -2.86 -24.95 -8.16
C GLU A 26 -2.89 -26.28 -7.40
N ASN A 27 -2.85 -26.22 -6.07
CA ASN A 27 -3.00 -27.39 -5.17
C ASN A 27 -4.44 -27.94 -5.12
N GLY A 28 -5.38 -27.39 -5.91
CA GLY A 28 -6.78 -27.80 -5.95
C GLY A 28 -7.67 -27.22 -4.84
N LYS A 29 -7.11 -26.56 -3.82
CA LYS A 29 -7.88 -25.91 -2.75
C LYS A 29 -8.69 -24.74 -3.29
N LYS A 30 -9.90 -24.58 -2.74
CA LYS A 30 -10.77 -23.45 -3.07
C LYS A 30 -10.69 -22.39 -1.98
N LYS A 31 -10.52 -21.12 -2.39
CA LYS A 31 -10.59 -19.95 -1.52
C LYS A 31 -11.85 -19.16 -1.84
N TYR A 32 -12.50 -18.70 -0.78
CA TYR A 32 -13.77 -17.97 -0.82
C TYR A 32 -13.56 -16.58 -0.21
N GLN A 33 -14.10 -15.55 -0.87
CA GLN A 33 -13.97 -14.17 -0.42
C GLN A 33 -15.26 -13.41 -0.72
N PHE A 34 -15.62 -12.49 0.18
CA PHE A 34 -16.68 -11.53 -0.07
C PHE A 34 -16.13 -10.18 -0.53
N SER A 35 -16.84 -9.51 -1.44
CA SER A 35 -16.53 -8.14 -1.83
C SER A 35 -17.80 -7.29 -1.90
N ASN A 36 -17.69 -6.07 -1.38
CA ASN A 36 -18.72 -5.02 -1.44
C ASN A 36 -18.61 -4.15 -2.71
N ALA A 37 -17.84 -4.58 -3.72
CA ALA A 37 -17.72 -3.86 -4.97
C ALA A 37 -19.08 -3.69 -5.67
N SER A 38 -19.21 -2.64 -6.48
CA SER A 38 -20.42 -2.34 -7.24
C SER A 38 -20.92 -3.57 -8.03
N PRO A 39 -22.24 -3.79 -8.19
CA PRO A 39 -22.79 -4.83 -9.05
C PRO A 39 -22.32 -4.74 -10.52
N ASN A 40 -21.90 -3.56 -10.97
CA ASN A 40 -21.39 -3.35 -12.33
C ASN A 40 -19.87 -3.63 -12.46
N THR A 41 -19.24 -4.14 -11.39
CA THR A 41 -17.79 -4.43 -11.40
C THR A 41 -17.50 -5.63 -12.28
N LYS A 42 -16.62 -5.44 -13.27
CA LYS A 42 -16.20 -6.52 -14.18
C LYS A 42 -15.48 -7.63 -13.40
N MET A 43 -15.69 -8.88 -13.81
CA MET A 43 -15.04 -10.05 -13.19
C MET A 43 -13.51 -9.95 -13.16
N ASN A 44 -12.89 -9.42 -14.21
CA ASN A 44 -11.43 -9.21 -14.24
C ASN A 44 -10.95 -8.26 -13.14
N ARG A 45 -11.74 -7.23 -12.81
CA ARG A 45 -11.40 -6.31 -11.72
C ARG A 45 -11.55 -6.98 -10.36
N LEU A 46 -12.58 -7.80 -10.17
CA LEU A 46 -12.73 -8.62 -8.96
C LEU A 46 -11.56 -9.60 -8.81
N ALA A 47 -11.10 -10.19 -9.91
CA ALA A 47 -9.95 -11.10 -9.94
C ALA A 47 -8.68 -10.38 -9.48
N GLU A 48 -8.41 -9.23 -10.08
CA GLU A 48 -7.26 -8.39 -9.76
C GLU A 48 -7.23 -8.06 -8.26
N MET A 49 -8.31 -7.47 -7.73
CA MET A 49 -8.40 -7.11 -6.31
C MET A 49 -8.22 -8.32 -5.38
N SER A 50 -8.83 -9.45 -5.72
CA SER A 50 -8.71 -10.70 -4.95
C SER A 50 -7.28 -11.24 -4.94
N CYS A 51 -6.56 -11.12 -6.06
CA CYS A 51 -5.17 -11.56 -6.22
C CYS A 51 -4.16 -10.56 -5.65
N SER A 52 -4.49 -9.26 -5.58
CA SER A 52 -3.61 -8.23 -5.01
C SER A 52 -3.30 -8.42 -3.52
N ARG A 53 -4.15 -9.15 -2.78
CA ARG A 53 -3.94 -9.41 -1.34
C ARG A 53 -2.57 -10.01 -1.05
N TYR A 54 -2.12 -10.95 -1.88
CA TYR A 54 -0.81 -11.59 -1.71
C TYR A 54 0.33 -10.57 -1.77
N TRP A 55 0.30 -9.67 -2.76
CA TRP A 55 1.32 -8.63 -2.92
C TRP A 55 1.33 -7.63 -1.76
N MET A 56 0.16 -7.31 -1.20
CA MET A 56 0.07 -6.45 -0.01
C MET A 56 0.69 -7.13 1.21
N GLU A 57 0.36 -8.41 1.45
CA GLU A 57 0.92 -9.17 2.57
C GLU A 57 2.43 -9.33 2.43
N ARG A 58 2.91 -9.60 1.22
CA ARG A 58 4.33 -9.73 0.96
C ARG A 58 5.08 -8.43 1.21
N ALA A 59 4.55 -7.29 0.74
CA ALA A 59 5.16 -5.99 1.01
C ALA A 59 5.21 -5.66 2.52
N LEU A 60 4.21 -6.09 3.30
CA LEU A 60 4.21 -5.94 4.75
C LEU A 60 5.21 -6.89 5.43
N GLU A 61 5.39 -8.10 4.90
CA GLU A 61 6.40 -9.04 5.37
C GLU A 61 7.82 -8.50 5.12
N ASP A 62 8.09 -8.01 3.92
CA ASP A 62 9.37 -7.38 3.57
C ASP A 62 9.61 -6.13 4.44
N ALA A 63 8.58 -5.32 4.70
CA ALA A 63 8.69 -4.16 5.60
C ALA A 63 9.08 -4.55 7.04
N LYS A 64 8.58 -5.69 7.54
CA LYS A 64 8.95 -6.21 8.86
C LYS A 64 10.40 -6.65 8.90
N GLY A 65 10.86 -7.41 7.91
CA GLY A 65 12.22 -7.94 7.87
C GLY A 65 13.29 -6.91 7.54
N GLU A 66 13.03 -6.04 6.55
CA GLU A 66 14.06 -5.19 5.94
C GLU A 66 14.06 -3.75 6.46
N ALA A 67 12.93 -3.28 7.00
CA ALA A 67 12.74 -1.88 7.41
C ALA A 67 12.35 -1.72 8.89
N GLY A 68 12.42 -2.78 9.69
CA GLY A 68 12.16 -2.73 11.13
C GLY A 68 10.70 -2.38 11.47
N MET A 69 9.74 -2.77 10.62
CA MET A 69 8.31 -2.52 10.91
C MET A 69 7.84 -3.22 12.19
N ALA A 70 8.44 -4.36 12.53
CA ALA A 70 8.12 -5.12 13.73
C ALA A 70 8.90 -4.65 14.97
N ASP A 71 10.00 -3.91 14.80
CA ASP A 71 10.96 -3.58 15.86
C ASP A 71 10.71 -2.19 16.48
N TYR A 72 9.45 -1.75 16.53
CA TYR A 72 9.10 -0.46 17.13
C TYR A 72 8.85 -0.61 18.64
N GLU A 73 9.48 0.23 19.46
CA GLU A 73 9.34 0.17 20.92
C GLU A 73 8.57 1.36 21.52
N VAL A 74 8.13 2.30 20.67
CA VAL A 74 7.46 3.54 21.10
C VAL A 74 6.00 3.26 21.44
N ARG A 75 5.54 3.76 22.61
CA ARG A 75 4.16 3.55 23.11
C ARG A 75 3.16 4.64 22.74
N GLY A 76 3.61 5.73 22.12
CA GLY A 76 2.75 6.85 21.72
C GLY A 76 2.26 6.72 20.27
N TRP A 77 1.00 7.09 20.03
CA TRP A 77 0.40 7.12 18.69
C TRP A 77 1.24 7.89 17.67
N LEU A 78 1.71 9.08 18.04
CA LEU A 78 2.50 9.93 17.14
C LEU A 78 3.83 9.28 16.76
N GLY A 79 4.51 8.67 17.74
CA GLY A 79 5.78 7.96 17.53
C GLY A 79 5.60 6.77 16.60
N TRP A 80 4.59 5.94 16.86
CA TRP A 80 4.23 4.83 15.99
C TRP A 80 3.87 5.29 14.58
N HIS A 81 3.07 6.35 14.44
CA HIS A 81 2.64 6.85 13.14
C HIS A 81 3.82 7.38 12.31
N HIS A 82 4.76 8.10 12.94
CA HIS A 82 5.98 8.54 12.30
C HIS A 82 6.86 7.35 11.86
N HIS A 83 7.02 6.35 12.73
CA HIS A 83 7.76 5.13 12.41
C HIS A 83 7.17 4.40 11.19
N MET A 84 5.88 4.09 11.21
CA MET A 84 5.19 3.44 10.09
C MET A 84 5.33 4.22 8.79
N THR A 85 5.22 5.56 8.85
CA THR A 85 5.40 6.42 7.67
C THR A 85 6.82 6.31 7.11
N MET A 86 7.84 6.32 7.97
CA MET A 86 9.24 6.17 7.55
C MET A 86 9.52 4.79 6.95
N VAL A 87 8.98 3.72 7.55
CA VAL A 87 9.06 2.35 7.01
C VAL A 87 8.46 2.27 5.60
N MET A 88 7.23 2.79 5.41
CA MET A 88 6.56 2.77 4.11
C MET A 88 7.35 3.54 3.05
N LEU A 89 7.95 4.69 3.41
CA LEU A 89 8.80 5.46 2.50
C LEU A 89 10.09 4.70 2.13
N ALA A 90 10.72 4.04 3.09
CA ALA A 90 11.93 3.26 2.86
C ALA A 90 11.67 2.09 1.89
N ILE A 91 10.61 1.32 2.13
CA ILE A 91 10.23 0.20 1.25
C ILE A 91 9.87 0.70 -0.16
N GLN A 92 9.17 1.83 -0.28
CA GLN A 92 8.89 2.44 -1.57
C GLN A 92 10.16 2.89 -2.31
N ASP A 93 11.15 3.45 -1.60
CA ASP A 93 12.43 3.82 -2.19
C ASP A 93 13.21 2.61 -2.70
N VAL A 94 13.32 1.57 -1.88
CA VAL A 94 13.98 0.31 -2.26
C VAL A 94 13.30 -0.28 -3.49
N ARG A 95 11.96 -0.38 -3.50
CA ARG A 95 11.20 -0.88 -4.64
C ARG A 95 11.51 -0.11 -5.92
N GLU A 96 11.51 1.22 -5.88
CA GLU A 96 11.80 2.04 -7.06
C GLU A 96 13.24 1.85 -7.56
N ILE A 97 14.21 1.73 -6.64
CA ILE A 97 15.60 1.44 -7.01
C ILE A 97 15.69 0.10 -7.74
N LEU A 98 15.05 -0.95 -7.20
CA LEU A 98 15.09 -2.29 -7.76
C LEU A 98 14.34 -2.40 -9.10
N GLU A 99 13.16 -1.78 -9.23
CA GLU A 99 12.30 -1.91 -10.41
C GLU A 99 12.62 -0.92 -11.53
N VAL A 100 13.08 0.29 -11.19
CA VAL A 100 13.23 1.38 -12.17
C VAL A 100 14.69 1.69 -12.45
N ILE A 101 15.53 1.74 -11.42
CA ILE A 101 16.88 2.28 -11.53
C ILE A 101 17.88 1.19 -11.92
N LEU A 102 17.89 0.06 -11.20
CA LEU A 102 18.82 -1.05 -11.46
C LEU A 102 18.69 -1.62 -12.89
N PRO A 103 17.50 -1.87 -13.45
CA PRO A 103 17.40 -2.39 -14.81
C PRO A 103 17.92 -1.42 -15.88
N ARG A 104 17.85 -0.11 -15.60
CA ARG A 104 18.34 0.95 -16.50
C ARG A 104 19.83 1.24 -16.35
N ARG A 105 20.44 0.90 -15.22
CA ARG A 105 21.85 1.16 -14.92
C ARG A 105 22.55 -0.12 -14.50
N ARG A 106 23.22 -0.74 -15.47
CA ARG A 106 23.88 -2.06 -15.34
C ARG A 106 25.02 -2.10 -14.30
N ARG A 107 25.52 -0.95 -13.83
CA ARG A 107 26.52 -0.84 -12.76
C ARG A 107 26.12 0.29 -11.82
N ILE A 108 25.69 -0.07 -10.62
CA ILE A 108 25.38 0.84 -9.51
C ILE A 108 26.07 0.29 -8.27
N THR A 109 26.73 1.16 -7.51
CA THR A 109 27.32 0.83 -6.23
C THR A 109 26.37 1.21 -5.09
N GLY A 110 26.60 0.66 -3.89
CA GLY A 110 25.82 1.04 -2.69
C GLY A 110 25.91 2.53 -2.36
N LYS A 111 27.04 3.18 -2.68
CA LYS A 111 27.20 4.63 -2.49
C LYS A 111 26.26 5.43 -3.40
N ASP A 112 26.13 5.01 -4.66
CA ASP A 112 25.23 5.65 -5.62
C ASP A 112 23.77 5.51 -5.17
N ILE A 113 23.40 4.33 -4.65
CA ILE A 113 22.06 4.10 -4.09
C ILE A 113 21.80 5.05 -2.91
N LEU A 114 22.74 5.15 -1.97
CA LEU A 114 22.60 6.04 -0.83
C LEU A 114 22.47 7.51 -1.27
N GLU A 115 23.22 7.92 -2.29
CA GLU A 115 23.13 9.27 -2.84
C GLU A 115 21.75 9.53 -3.46
N ILE A 116 21.23 8.59 -4.24
CA ILE A 116 19.89 8.66 -4.83
C ILE A 116 18.83 8.80 -3.74
N VAL A 117 18.87 7.96 -2.70
CA VAL A 117 17.91 8.01 -1.59
C VAL A 117 17.98 9.37 -0.88
N LYS A 118 19.20 9.86 -0.59
CA LYS A 118 19.40 11.18 0.03
C LYS A 118 18.82 12.31 -0.83
N GLN A 119 19.05 12.29 -2.14
CA GLN A 119 18.51 13.30 -3.06
C GLN A 119 16.98 13.29 -3.05
N LYS A 120 16.35 12.10 -3.07
CA LYS A 120 14.89 11.96 -3.00
C LYS A 120 14.32 12.47 -1.67
N GLN A 121 14.96 12.13 -0.55
CA GLN A 121 14.56 12.64 0.76
C GLN A 121 14.64 14.18 0.82
N LYS A 122 15.72 14.78 0.30
CA LYS A 122 15.88 16.24 0.20
C LYS A 122 14.78 16.89 -0.66
N ALA A 123 14.43 16.27 -1.79
CA ALA A 123 13.35 16.75 -2.65
C ALA A 123 11.98 16.71 -1.95
N ARG A 124 11.67 15.62 -1.22
CA ARG A 124 10.43 15.51 -0.41
C ARG A 124 10.37 16.56 0.67
N GLU A 125 11.48 16.83 1.36
CA GLU A 125 11.54 17.83 2.41
C GLU A 125 11.29 19.24 1.86
N SER A 126 11.88 19.55 0.70
CA SER A 126 11.64 20.81 -0.02
C SER A 126 10.17 20.96 -0.42
N ALA A 127 9.57 19.90 -0.98
CA ALA A 127 8.15 19.88 -1.34
C ALA A 127 7.24 20.11 -0.12
N ARG A 128 7.55 19.46 1.02
CA ARG A 128 6.82 19.65 2.28
C ARG A 128 6.90 21.11 2.75
N LYS A 129 8.09 21.71 2.78
CA LYS A 129 8.29 23.12 3.17
C LYS A 129 7.52 24.07 2.24
N SER A 130 7.56 23.82 0.93
CA SER A 130 6.79 24.59 -0.07
C SER A 130 5.28 24.48 0.14
N HIS A 131 4.77 23.26 0.37
CA HIS A 131 3.35 23.02 0.64
C HIS A 131 2.89 23.74 1.92
N HIS A 132 3.66 23.65 3.01
CA HIS A 132 3.37 24.40 4.24
C HIS A 132 3.33 25.91 4.00
N LYS A 133 4.29 26.47 3.26
CA LYS A 133 4.31 27.90 2.91
C LYS A 133 3.08 28.32 2.11
N ARG A 134 2.69 27.54 1.10
CA ARG A 134 1.48 27.79 0.28
C ARG A 134 0.20 27.72 1.11
N HIS A 135 0.08 26.72 1.97
CA HIS A 135 -1.08 26.55 2.84
C HIS A 135 -1.22 27.69 3.85
N HIS A 136 -0.10 28.11 4.45
CA HIS A 136 -0.07 29.26 5.35
C HIS A 136 -0.46 30.57 4.63
N LYS A 137 0.04 30.78 3.40
CA LYS A 137 -0.35 31.95 2.57
C LYS A 137 -1.85 31.93 2.24
N ARG A 138 -2.41 30.77 1.89
CA ARG A 138 -3.85 30.59 1.61
C ARG A 138 -4.73 30.86 2.83
N LYS A 139 -4.31 30.45 4.03
CA LYS A 139 -5.06 30.75 5.27
C LYS A 139 -5.08 32.26 5.56
N LYS A 140 -3.96 32.96 5.34
CA LYS A 140 -3.88 34.42 5.52
C LYS A 140 -4.67 35.23 4.50
N SER A 141 -4.97 34.67 3.33
CA SER A 141 -5.67 35.36 2.24
C SER A 141 -7.17 35.04 2.17
N ARG A 142 -7.72 34.26 3.10
CA ARG A 142 -9.17 34.04 3.19
C ARG A 142 -9.81 35.23 3.91
N PRO A 143 -10.77 35.96 3.31
CA PRO A 143 -11.54 36.96 4.03
C PRO A 143 -12.37 36.29 5.14
N ASN A 144 -12.64 37.03 6.23
CA ASN A 144 -13.49 36.62 7.35
C ASN A 144 -14.93 36.34 6.89
#